data_AF-A0A822HAJ3-F1
#
_entry.id   AF-A0A822HAJ3-F1
#
_cell.length_a   1.000
_cell.length_b   1.000
_cell.length_c   1.000
_cell.angle_alpha   90.00
_cell.angle_beta   90.00
_cell.angle_gamma   90.00
#
_symmetry.space_group_name_H-M   'P 1'
#
loop_
_entity.id
_entity.type
_entity.pdbx_description
1 polymer ?
#
loop_
_entity_poly.entity_id
_entity_poly.type
_entity_poly.pdbx_seq_one_letter_code
_entity_poly.pdbx_strand_id
1 'polypeptide(L)'
;EILKDEIYCQIIKQLTDNGHQASESRGWELMWLASGCFAPSAALLREVNLFLRSRKHQLAADCFARLQRTLKNGQRKHPPHQVEVEAIQHMTTQIYHKVYFPDDTSEAFEVDSSTRAKDFCRNVADRLKLQSSEGFSLFVKILDKVISVPEGDFFFDFVRHLT
;
A
#
# COMPACT_ATOMS: atom_id res chain seq x y z
N GLU A 1 14.23 -12.36 -3.30
CA GLU A 1 15.04 -11.15 -3.55
C GLU A 1 15.26 -10.93 -5.03
N ILE A 2 15.85 -11.90 -5.76
CA ILE A 2 16.08 -11.84 -7.22
C ILE A 2 14.83 -11.43 -8.02
N LEU A 3 13.67 -12.04 -7.75
CA LEU A 3 12.44 -11.71 -8.49
C LEU A 3 11.91 -10.29 -8.21
N LYS A 4 12.27 -9.67 -7.06
CA LYS A 4 11.87 -8.29 -6.77
C LYS A 4 12.61 -7.32 -7.69
N ASP A 5 13.91 -7.54 -7.87
CA ASP A 5 14.73 -6.75 -8.79
C ASP A 5 14.25 -6.93 -10.23
N GLU A 6 13.97 -8.16 -10.64
CA GLU A 6 13.44 -8.44 -11.98
C GLU A 6 12.13 -7.68 -12.25
N ILE A 7 11.21 -7.61 -11.29
CA ILE A 7 9.97 -6.85 -11.43
C ILE A 7 10.26 -5.35 -11.65
N TYR A 8 11.15 -4.76 -10.84
CA TYR A 8 11.52 -3.35 -11.02
C TYR A 8 12.18 -3.11 -12.38
N CYS A 9 13.11 -3.98 -12.79
CA CYS A 9 13.78 -3.89 -14.09
C CYS A 9 12.77 -3.99 -15.25
N GLN A 10 11.84 -4.94 -15.20
CA GLN A 10 10.82 -5.10 -16.24
C GLN A 10 9.90 -3.87 -16.33
N ILE A 11 9.43 -3.33 -15.19
CA ILE A 11 8.58 -2.13 -15.18
C ILE A 11 9.36 -0.93 -15.74
N ILE A 12 10.60 -0.69 -15.26
CA ILE A 12 11.45 0.41 -15.74
C ILE A 12 11.72 0.30 -17.24
N LYS A 13 11.98 -0.92 -17.74
CA LYS A 13 12.16 -1.17 -19.17
C LYS A 13 10.92 -0.77 -19.96
N GLN A 14 9.72 -1.13 -19.49
CA GLN A 14 8.46 -0.79 -20.16
C GLN A 14 8.06 0.68 -20.01
N LEU A 15 8.68 1.43 -19.10
CA LEU A 15 8.50 2.87 -18.93
C LEU A 15 9.61 3.70 -19.59
N THR A 16 10.62 3.07 -20.18
CA THR A 16 11.72 3.75 -20.87
C THR A 16 11.43 3.80 -22.36
N ASP A 17 11.42 5.00 -22.93
CA ASP A 17 11.15 5.27 -24.35
C ASP A 17 9.85 4.63 -24.88
N ASN A 18 8.81 4.58 -24.03
CA ASN A 18 7.50 4.07 -24.38
C ASN A 18 6.62 5.17 -25.01
N GLY A 19 6.48 5.14 -26.32
CA GLY A 19 5.63 6.08 -27.06
C GLY A 19 4.11 5.83 -26.94
N HIS A 20 3.68 4.73 -26.31
CA HIS A 20 2.27 4.37 -26.20
C HIS A 20 1.70 4.81 -24.84
N GLN A 21 1.04 5.97 -24.81
CA GLN A 21 0.58 6.64 -23.58
C GLN A 21 -0.25 5.72 -22.66
N ALA A 22 -1.20 4.95 -23.20
CA ALA A 22 -2.01 4.05 -22.36
C ALA A 22 -1.19 2.87 -21.78
N SER A 23 -0.10 2.47 -22.44
CA SER A 23 0.81 1.46 -21.91
C SER A 23 1.71 2.07 -20.83
N GLU A 24 2.16 3.31 -21.02
CA GLU A 24 2.98 4.03 -20.05
C GLU A 24 2.18 4.26 -18.75
N SER A 25 0.92 4.70 -18.84
CA SER A 25 0.03 4.88 -17.68
C SER A 25 -0.05 3.60 -16.84
N ARG A 26 -0.33 2.46 -17.49
CA ARG A 26 -0.37 1.16 -16.81
C ARG A 26 0.97 0.75 -16.21
N GLY A 27 2.09 1.09 -16.85
CA GLY A 27 3.42 0.87 -16.28
C GLY A 27 3.64 1.64 -14.99
N TRP A 28 3.12 2.87 -14.91
CA TRP A 28 3.20 3.69 -13.69
C TRP A 28 2.27 3.19 -12.58
N GLU A 29 1.09 2.68 -12.92
CA GLU A 29 0.22 1.97 -11.97
C GLU A 29 0.96 0.78 -11.34
N LEU A 30 1.66 -0.02 -12.15
CA LEU A 30 2.48 -1.14 -11.67
C LEU A 30 3.65 -0.67 -10.77
N MET A 31 4.34 0.41 -11.14
CA MET A 31 5.41 0.99 -10.33
C MET A 31 4.88 1.47 -8.96
N TRP A 32 3.70 2.07 -8.94
CA TRP A 32 3.05 2.56 -7.72
C TRP A 32 2.64 1.41 -6.78
N LEU A 33 2.15 0.31 -7.33
CA LEU A 33 1.84 -0.91 -6.57
C LEU A 33 3.10 -1.57 -6.02
N ALA A 34 4.13 -1.75 -6.85
CA ALA A 34 5.39 -2.39 -6.46
C ALA A 34 6.11 -1.60 -5.34
N SER A 35 6.23 -0.28 -5.49
CA SER A 35 6.90 0.61 -4.52
C SER A 35 6.26 0.63 -3.13
N GLY A 36 4.95 0.33 -3.02
CA GLY A 36 4.26 0.19 -1.73
C GLY A 36 4.28 -1.22 -1.13
N CYS A 37 4.72 -2.22 -1.89
CA CYS A 37 4.77 -3.61 -1.41
C CYS A 37 6.17 -4.03 -0.99
N PHE A 38 7.17 -3.77 -1.83
CA PHE A 38 8.52 -4.25 -1.60
C PHE A 38 9.58 -3.31 -2.18
N ALA A 39 10.78 -3.38 -1.63
CA ALA A 39 11.93 -2.64 -2.13
C ALA A 39 12.77 -3.52 -3.08
N PRO A 40 13.47 -2.92 -4.06
CA PRO A 40 14.55 -3.60 -4.77
C PRO A 40 15.71 -3.87 -3.80
N SER A 41 16.67 -4.69 -4.24
CA SER A 41 17.93 -4.93 -3.53
C SER A 41 18.76 -3.65 -3.41
N ALA A 42 19.75 -3.67 -2.52
CA ALA A 42 20.69 -2.56 -2.37
C ALA A 42 21.47 -2.25 -3.67
N ALA A 43 21.72 -3.25 -4.51
CA ALA A 43 22.42 -3.07 -5.78
C ALA A 43 21.59 -2.29 -6.80
N LEU A 44 20.27 -2.47 -6.82
CA LEU A 44 19.36 -1.83 -7.77
C LEU A 44 18.71 -0.54 -7.23
N LEU A 45 18.66 -0.37 -5.90
CA LEU A 45 17.96 0.73 -5.24
C LEU A 45 18.38 2.13 -5.73
N ARG A 46 19.69 2.32 -5.98
CA ARG A 46 20.20 3.60 -6.51
C ARG A 46 19.57 3.95 -7.86
N GLU A 47 19.52 2.99 -8.78
CA GLU A 47 18.99 3.21 -10.13
C GLU A 47 17.49 3.45 -10.11
N VAL A 48 16.75 2.70 -9.28
CA VAL A 48 15.30 2.91 -9.11
C VAL A 48 15.02 4.32 -8.58
N ASN A 49 15.79 4.78 -7.59
CA ASN A 49 15.63 6.15 -7.05
C ASN A 49 15.95 7.22 -8.10
N LEU A 50 17.00 7.05 -8.90
CA LEU A 50 17.36 7.97 -9.99
C LEU A 50 16.29 7.98 -11.08
N PHE A 51 15.78 6.81 -11.45
CA PHE A 51 14.67 6.69 -12.39
C PHE A 51 13.44 7.46 -11.89
N LEU A 52 12.97 7.19 -10.67
CA LEU A 52 11.79 7.85 -10.12
C LEU A 52 11.96 9.38 -10.00
N ARG A 53 13.16 9.87 -9.68
CA ARG A 53 13.43 11.32 -9.58
C ARG A 53 13.58 12.05 -10.91
N SER A 54 13.97 11.35 -11.97
CA SER A 54 14.19 11.96 -13.30
C SER A 54 12.92 12.08 -14.13
N ARG A 55 11.85 11.37 -13.77
CA ARG A 55 10.58 11.35 -14.53
C ARG A 55 9.64 12.44 -14.04
N LYS A 56 8.95 13.09 -15.00
CA LYS A 56 7.95 14.14 -14.74
C LYS A 56 6.53 13.60 -14.55
N HIS A 57 6.35 12.27 -14.55
CA HIS A 57 5.04 11.65 -14.40
C HIS A 57 4.45 11.93 -13.02
N GLN A 58 3.14 12.15 -12.94
CA GLN A 58 2.45 12.53 -11.69
C GLN A 58 2.61 11.52 -10.55
N LEU A 59 2.74 10.22 -10.87
CA LEU A 59 2.95 9.17 -9.87
C LEU A 59 4.42 9.03 -9.43
N ALA A 60 5.38 9.63 -10.12
CA ALA A 60 6.80 9.36 -9.88
C ALA A 60 7.27 9.78 -8.48
N ALA A 61 6.85 10.97 -8.03
CA ALA A 61 7.16 11.48 -6.69
C ALA A 61 6.52 10.61 -5.59
N ASP A 62 5.28 10.18 -5.79
CA ASP A 62 4.59 9.32 -4.81
C ASP A 62 5.19 7.90 -4.79
N CYS A 63 5.54 7.32 -5.94
CA CYS A 63 6.30 6.05 -5.99
C CYS A 63 7.62 6.15 -5.21
N PHE A 64 8.34 7.27 -5.33
CA PHE A 64 9.57 7.49 -4.56
C PHE A 64 9.27 7.53 -3.06
N ALA A 65 8.28 8.32 -2.63
CA ALA A 65 7.89 8.44 -1.22
C ALA A 65 7.40 7.10 -0.63
N ARG A 66 6.62 6.34 -1.40
CA ARG A 66 6.16 4.98 -1.05
C ARG A 66 7.32 4.03 -0.88
N LEU A 67 8.29 4.03 -1.80
CA LEU A 67 9.49 3.20 -1.69
C LEU A 67 10.29 3.53 -0.42
N GLN A 68 10.46 4.81 -0.08
CA GLN A 68 11.13 5.19 1.17
C GLN A 68 10.37 4.69 2.42
N ARG A 69 9.03 4.75 2.41
CA ARG A 69 8.21 4.19 3.48
C ARG A 69 8.35 2.68 3.59
N THR A 70 8.36 1.96 2.47
CA THR A 70 8.56 0.50 2.43
C THR A 70 9.94 0.10 2.98
N LEU A 71 10.99 0.87 2.69
CA LEU A 71 12.32 0.65 3.27
C LEU A 71 12.34 0.86 4.78
N LYS A 72 11.65 1.90 5.28
CA LYS A 72 11.61 2.24 6.71
C LYS A 72 10.70 1.32 7.53
N ASN A 73 9.51 1.04 7.01
CA ASN A 73 8.43 0.38 7.73
C ASN A 73 8.42 -1.13 7.51
N GLY A 74 9.26 -1.66 6.61
CA GLY A 74 9.30 -3.07 6.25
C GLY A 74 8.45 -3.36 5.01
N GLN A 75 8.63 -4.58 4.49
CA GLN A 75 8.04 -5.02 3.22
C GLN A 75 6.83 -5.91 3.48
N ARG A 76 5.82 -5.81 2.61
CA ARG A 76 4.62 -6.64 2.60
C ARG A 76 4.96 -8.11 2.32
N LYS A 77 4.13 -9.02 2.83
CA LYS A 77 4.23 -10.47 2.61
C LYS A 77 3.30 -10.95 1.49
N HIS A 78 2.21 -10.25 1.23
CA HIS A 78 1.24 -10.58 0.20
C HIS A 78 1.24 -9.52 -0.93
N PRO A 79 0.77 -9.88 -2.14
CA PRO A 79 0.58 -8.93 -3.23
C PRO A 79 -0.41 -7.80 -2.88
N PRO A 80 -0.50 -6.74 -3.71
CA PRO A 80 -1.50 -5.70 -3.54
C PRO A 80 -2.91 -6.27 -3.42
N HIS A 81 -3.71 -5.71 -2.52
CA HIS A 81 -5.11 -6.04 -2.40
C HIS A 81 -5.92 -5.41 -3.56
N GLN A 82 -7.08 -5.97 -3.90
CA GLN A 82 -7.93 -5.50 -5.01
C GLN A 82 -8.25 -4.01 -4.90
N VAL A 83 -8.52 -3.52 -3.68
CA VAL A 83 -8.78 -2.09 -3.41
C VAL A 83 -7.58 -1.21 -3.79
N GLU A 84 -6.34 -1.67 -3.58
CA GLU A 84 -5.13 -0.93 -3.97
C GLU A 84 -5.01 -0.85 -5.51
N VAL A 85 -5.36 -1.94 -6.20
CA VAL A 85 -5.37 -2.01 -7.66
C VAL A 85 -6.45 -1.12 -8.27
N GLU A 86 -7.67 -1.18 -7.74
CA GLU A 86 -8.79 -0.37 -8.20
C GLU A 86 -8.54 1.12 -7.97
N ALA A 87 -7.96 1.51 -6.84
CA ALA A 87 -7.63 2.90 -6.56
C ALA A 87 -6.69 3.48 -7.63
N ILE A 88 -5.57 2.81 -7.88
CA ILE A 88 -4.59 3.35 -8.84
C ILE A 88 -5.09 3.32 -10.28
N GLN A 89 -5.96 2.36 -10.65
CA GLN A 89 -6.63 2.34 -11.96
C GLN A 89 -7.57 3.51 -12.17
N HIS A 90 -8.13 4.08 -11.10
CA HIS A 90 -8.92 5.31 -11.13
C HIS A 90 -8.07 6.58 -10.88
N MET A 91 -6.74 6.44 -10.90
CA MET A 91 -5.78 7.52 -10.63
C MET A 91 -5.94 8.16 -9.24
N THR A 92 -6.42 7.39 -8.26
CA THR A 92 -6.49 7.82 -6.86
C THR A 92 -5.38 7.13 -6.05
N THR A 93 -4.59 7.93 -5.34
CA THR A 93 -3.50 7.44 -4.48
C THR A 93 -3.89 7.39 -3.00
N GLN A 94 -5.04 7.97 -2.65
CA GLN A 94 -5.64 7.93 -1.32
C GLN A 94 -6.70 6.84 -1.27
N ILE A 95 -6.58 5.93 -0.32
CA ILE A 95 -7.50 4.82 -0.15
C ILE A 95 -8.23 5.00 1.18
N TYR A 96 -9.56 4.98 1.15
CA TYR A 96 -10.38 5.05 2.34
C TYR A 96 -11.03 3.70 2.60
N HIS A 97 -10.79 3.13 3.78
CA HIS A 97 -11.44 1.90 4.22
C HIS A 97 -12.50 2.20 5.28
N LYS A 98 -13.68 1.61 5.11
CA LYS A 98 -14.79 1.77 6.05
C LYS A 98 -14.55 0.91 7.29
N VAL A 99 -14.72 1.51 8.47
CA VAL A 99 -14.67 0.85 9.77
C VAL A 99 -16.05 0.93 10.39
N TYR A 100 -16.53 -0.19 10.92
CA TYR A 100 -17.82 -0.30 11.60
C TYR A 100 -17.60 -0.37 13.11
N PHE A 101 -18.48 0.31 13.85
CA PHE A 101 -18.39 0.42 15.30
C PHE A 101 -19.54 -0.34 15.98
N PRO A 102 -19.40 -0.71 17.27
CA PRO A 102 -20.44 -1.46 18.00
C PRO A 102 -21.75 -0.69 18.23
N ASP A 103 -21.78 0.62 18.00
CA ASP A 103 -22.96 1.49 18.14
C ASP A 103 -23.74 1.62 16.81
N ASP A 104 -23.55 0.67 15.89
CA ASP A 104 -24.12 0.63 14.54
C ASP A 104 -23.69 1.81 13.64
N THR A 105 -22.68 2.59 14.03
CA THR A 105 -22.11 3.63 13.18
C THR A 105 -20.94 3.12 12.34
N SER A 106 -20.51 3.93 11.37
CA SER A 106 -19.34 3.62 10.55
C SER A 106 -18.68 4.89 10.04
N GLU A 107 -17.35 4.88 9.99
CA GLU A 107 -16.56 5.98 9.42
C GLU A 107 -15.53 5.46 8.41
N ALA A 108 -15.16 6.31 7.45
CA ALA A 108 -14.12 6.01 6.47
C ALA A 108 -12.78 6.56 6.96
N PHE A 109 -11.75 5.72 6.96
CA PHE A 109 -10.40 6.06 7.39
C PHE A 109 -9.42 5.90 6.25
N GLU A 110 -8.50 6.85 6.12
CA GLU A 110 -7.42 6.74 5.16
C GLU A 110 -6.45 5.62 5.58
N VAL A 111 -6.15 4.74 4.64
CA VAL A 111 -5.19 3.65 4.78
C VAL A 111 -4.24 3.66 3.58
N ASP A 112 -3.03 3.18 3.80
CA ASP A 112 -2.04 2.99 2.74
C ASP A 112 -1.44 1.58 2.76
N SER A 113 -0.64 1.26 1.74
CA SER A 113 0.01 -0.04 1.59
C SER A 113 0.94 -0.42 2.75
N SER A 114 1.38 0.55 3.56
CA SER A 114 2.28 0.38 4.70
C SER A 114 1.56 0.43 6.07
N THR A 115 0.24 0.60 6.07
CA THR A 115 -0.56 0.76 7.28
C THR A 115 -0.60 -0.55 8.05
N ARG A 116 -0.18 -0.52 9.32
CA ARG A 116 -0.29 -1.66 10.23
C ARG A 116 -1.55 -1.57 11.07
N ALA A 117 -2.03 -2.70 11.56
CA ALA A 117 -3.25 -2.75 12.37
C ALA A 117 -3.18 -1.85 13.61
N LYS A 118 -2.04 -1.81 14.32
CA LYS A 118 -1.85 -0.92 15.47
C LYS A 118 -1.95 0.57 15.12
N ASP A 119 -1.41 0.97 13.96
CA ASP A 119 -1.37 2.37 13.54
C ASP A 119 -2.78 2.78 13.10
N PHE A 120 -3.50 1.87 12.45
CA PHE A 120 -4.90 2.05 12.11
C PHE A 120 -5.79 2.14 13.36
N CYS A 121 -5.63 1.25 14.35
CA CYS A 121 -6.33 1.36 15.65
C CYS A 121 -6.09 2.71 16.32
N ARG A 122 -4.84 3.20 16.30
CA ARG A 122 -4.51 4.51 16.87
C ARG A 122 -5.24 5.64 16.15
N ASN A 123 -5.22 5.65 14.82
CA ASN A 123 -5.93 6.66 14.02
C ASN A 123 -7.44 6.67 14.30
N VAL A 124 -8.04 5.48 14.50
CA VAL A 124 -9.45 5.35 14.90
C VAL A 124 -9.68 5.93 16.29
N ALA A 125 -8.84 5.59 17.27
CA ALA A 125 -8.96 6.11 18.64
C ALA A 125 -8.82 7.64 18.68
N ASP A 126 -7.86 8.20 17.94
CA ASP A 126 -7.63 9.64 17.83
C ASP A 126 -8.85 10.36 17.22
N ARG A 127 -9.43 9.78 16.15
CA ARG A 127 -10.64 10.31 15.48
C ARG A 127 -11.86 10.34 16.41
N LEU A 128 -12.02 9.28 17.21
CA LEU A 128 -13.08 9.15 18.21
C LEU A 128 -12.78 9.90 19.51
N LYS A 129 -11.61 10.57 19.62
CA LYS A 129 -11.14 11.31 20.80
C LYS A 129 -11.07 10.44 22.06
N LEU A 130 -10.68 9.17 21.90
CA LEU A 130 -10.43 8.28 23.03
C LEU A 130 -9.10 8.63 23.71
N GLN A 131 -9.00 8.37 25.02
CA GLN A 131 -7.77 8.65 25.77
C GLN A 131 -6.61 7.72 25.42
N SER A 132 -6.91 6.48 25.00
CA SER A 132 -5.93 5.46 24.64
C SER A 132 -6.54 4.48 23.64
N SER A 133 -5.69 3.91 22.78
CA SER A 133 -6.03 2.79 21.90
C SER A 133 -5.71 1.42 22.54
N GLU A 134 -5.24 1.39 23.79
CA GLU A 134 -4.89 0.17 24.50
C GLU A 134 -6.13 -0.73 24.71
N GLY A 135 -5.99 -2.02 24.40
CA GLY A 135 -7.09 -2.99 24.47
C GLY A 135 -8.03 -3.00 23.26
N PHE A 136 -7.92 -2.02 22.34
CA PHE A 136 -8.68 -2.01 21.09
C PHE A 136 -7.95 -2.75 19.97
N SER A 137 -8.70 -3.48 19.15
CA SER A 137 -8.18 -4.19 17.97
C SER A 137 -9.13 -4.01 16.78
N LEU A 138 -8.58 -4.18 15.58
CA LEU A 138 -9.38 -4.34 14.37
C LEU A 138 -9.90 -5.77 14.28
N PHE A 139 -11.13 -5.92 13.78
CA PHE A 139 -11.73 -7.21 13.49
C PHE A 139 -12.22 -7.23 12.05
N VAL A 140 -11.92 -8.33 11.34
CA VAL A 140 -12.45 -8.60 10.01
C VAL A 140 -13.55 -9.64 10.13
N LYS A 141 -14.76 -9.30 9.65
CA LYS A 141 -15.89 -10.21 9.56
C LYS A 141 -16.01 -10.75 8.15
N ILE A 142 -15.81 -12.05 7.97
CA ILE A 142 -15.98 -12.75 6.69
C ILE A 142 -16.90 -13.94 6.94
N LEU A 143 -18.04 -13.96 6.23
CA LEU A 143 -19.13 -14.92 6.47
C LEU A 143 -19.51 -14.91 7.96
N ASP A 144 -19.50 -16.07 8.61
CA ASP A 144 -19.81 -16.24 10.03
C ASP A 144 -18.59 -16.15 10.95
N LYS A 145 -17.41 -15.81 10.43
CA LYS A 145 -16.17 -15.70 11.21
C LYS A 145 -15.83 -14.25 11.49
N VAL A 146 -15.45 -13.97 12.73
CA VAL A 146 -14.88 -12.69 13.17
C VAL A 146 -13.46 -12.96 13.65
N ILE A 147 -12.48 -12.35 13.00
CA ILE A 147 -11.05 -12.62 13.25
C ILE A 147 -10.38 -11.31 13.63
N SER A 148 -9.67 -11.31 14.76
CA SER A 148 -8.85 -10.17 15.20
C SER A 148 -7.62 -10.02 14.31
N VAL A 149 -7.30 -8.81 13.89
CA VAL A 149 -6.11 -8.49 13.12
C VAL A 149 -4.92 -8.35 14.07
N PRO A 150 -3.83 -9.11 13.92
CA PRO A 150 -2.62 -8.93 14.73
C PRO A 150 -2.07 -7.50 14.59
N GLU A 151 -1.82 -6.83 15.72
CA GLU A 151 -1.36 -5.43 15.77
C GLU A 151 -0.13 -5.13 14.90
N GLY A 152 0.77 -6.12 14.80
CA GLY A 152 2.00 -6.01 14.03
C GLY A 152 1.81 -6.21 12.53
N ASP A 153 0.70 -6.74 12.04
CA ASP A 153 0.52 -7.06 10.63
C ASP A 153 0.13 -5.84 9.80
N PHE A 154 0.55 -5.83 8.54
CA PHE A 154 0.04 -4.88 7.56
C PHE A 154 -1.44 -5.17 7.30
N PHE A 155 -2.28 -4.14 7.35
CA PHE A 155 -3.73 -4.27 7.21
C PHE A 155 -4.12 -5.02 5.93
N PHE A 156 -3.57 -4.61 4.79
CA PHE A 156 -3.85 -5.26 3.51
C PHE A 156 -3.22 -6.65 3.35
N ASP A 157 -2.14 -6.98 4.09
CA ASP A 157 -1.63 -8.37 4.11
C ASP A 157 -2.64 -9.29 4.81
N PHE A 158 -3.16 -8.85 5.95
CA PHE A 158 -4.11 -9.65 6.71
C PHE A 158 -5.43 -9.83 5.96
N VAL A 159 -6.00 -8.76 5.40
CA VAL A 159 -7.24 -8.85 4.60
C VAL A 159 -7.03 -9.76 3.39
N ARG A 160 -5.87 -9.67 2.72
CA ARG A 160 -5.55 -10.51 1.56
C ARG A 160 -5.34 -11.99 1.91
N HIS A 161 -4.85 -12.30 3.11
CA HIS A 161 -4.73 -13.69 3.56
C HIS A 161 -6.11 -14.34 3.77
N LEU A 162 -7.13 -13.55 4.09
CA LEU A 162 -8.48 -14.03 4.38
C LEU A 162 -9.43 -14.04 3.16
N THR A 163 -9.06 -13.41 2.04
CA THR A 163 -9.89 -13.22 0.84
C THR A 163 -9.19 -13.69 -0.44
#